data_AF-A0A938K5T3-F1
#
_entry.id   AF-A0A938K5T3-F1
#
_cell.length_a   1.000
_cell.length_b   1.000
_cell.length_c   1.000
_cell.angle_alpha   90.00
_cell.angle_beta   90.00
_cell.angle_gamma   90.00
#
_symmetry.space_group_name_H-M   'P 1'
#
loop_
_entity.id
_entity.type
_entity.pdbx_description
1 polymer ?
#
loop_
_entity_poly.entity_id
_entity_poly.type
_entity_poly.pdbx_seq_one_letter_code
_entity_poly.pdbx_strand_id
1 'polypeptide(L)' 'MSAKFLSKEKTSTLFGAMAAIFTALANRNGVGWSWDTSDYVAVGKNFANGRGLLDATGIPMTVRPPGLSVLLAIGDWLG' A
#
# COMPACT_ATOMS: atom_id res chain seq x y z
N MET A 1 24.96 33.85 -18.13
CA MET A 1 24.07 32.73 -18.52
C MET A 1 23.03 32.59 -17.40
N SER A 2 21.79 33.05 -17.62
CA SER A 2 20.75 33.09 -16.55
C SER A 2 19.97 31.78 -16.56
N ALA A 3 20.04 31.01 -15.47
CA ALA A 3 19.23 29.82 -15.29
C ALA A 3 17.76 30.24 -15.08
N LYS A 4 16.90 30.00 -16.08
CA LYS A 4 15.46 30.19 -15.93
C LYS A 4 14.93 29.14 -14.96
N PHE A 5 14.68 29.52 -13.71
CA PHE A 5 13.97 28.70 -12.74
C PHE A 5 12.53 28.47 -13.22
N LEU A 6 12.09 27.21 -13.20
CA LEU A 6 10.69 26.84 -13.45
C LEU A 6 9.80 27.43 -12.35
N SER A 7 8.58 27.85 -12.72
CA SER A 7 7.60 28.29 -11.73
C SER A 7 7.24 27.17 -10.78
N LYS A 8 6.90 27.51 -9.53
CA LYS A 8 6.57 26.55 -8.45
C LYS A 8 5.56 25.48 -8.89
N GLU A 9 4.51 25.89 -9.62
CA GLU A 9 3.48 25.05 -10.24
C GLU A 9 4.06 24.00 -11.20
N LYS A 10 4.98 24.41 -12.08
CA LYS A 10 5.60 23.51 -13.07
C LYS A 10 6.56 22.54 -12.39
N THR A 11 7.27 23.00 -11.36
CA THR A 11 8.18 22.18 -10.57
C THR A 11 7.42 21.13 -9.76
N SER A 12 6.31 21.48 -9.10
CA SER A 12 5.49 20.51 -8.36
C SER A 12 4.84 19.48 -9.29
N THR A 13 4.34 19.91 -10.44
CA THR A 13 3.77 19.01 -11.45
C THR A 13 4.81 18.05 -11.98
N LEU A 14 6.03 18.52 -12.24
CA LEU A 14 7.15 17.67 -12.67
C LEU A 14 7.50 16.62 -11.62
N PHE A 15 7.65 17.02 -10.35
CA PHE A 15 7.92 16.06 -9.27
C PHE A 15 6.78 15.06 -9.06
N GLY A 16 5.52 15.51 -9.17
CA GLY A 16 4.35 14.63 -9.11
C GLY A 16 4.35 13.60 -10.24
N ALA A 17 4.63 14.03 -11.48
CA ALA A 17 4.74 13.13 -12.63
C ALA A 17 5.88 12.12 -12.46
N MET A 18 7.04 12.56 -11.99
CA MET A 18 8.17 11.66 -11.71
C MET A 18 7.83 10.64 -10.62
N ALA A 19 7.17 11.06 -9.53
CA ALA A 19 6.75 10.15 -8.46
C ALA A 19 5.76 9.09 -8.98
N ALA A 20 4.80 9.48 -9.83
CA ALA A 20 3.86 8.56 -10.45
C ALA A 20 4.59 7.55 -11.35
N ILE A 21 5.51 8.01 -12.20
CA ILE A 21 6.30 7.15 -13.10
C ILE A 21 7.15 6.16 -12.29
N PHE A 22 7.88 6.63 -11.27
CA PHE A 22 8.70 5.74 -10.46
C PHE A 22 7.88 4.74 -9.66
N THR A 23 6.70 5.14 -9.17
CA THR A 23 5.77 4.21 -8.51
C THR A 23 5.30 3.12 -9.48
N ALA A 24 4.93 3.48 -10.71
CA ALA A 24 4.53 2.52 -11.73
C ALA A 24 5.68 1.56 -12.11
N LEU A 25 6.89 2.10 -12.31
CA LEU A 25 8.06 1.30 -12.66
C LEU A 25 8.50 0.37 -11.51
N ALA A 26 8.44 0.83 -10.26
CA ALA A 26 8.79 0.03 -9.09
C ALA A 26 7.84 -1.17 -8.91
N ASN A 27 6.57 -1.03 -9.31
CA ASN A 27 5.56 -2.08 -9.21
C ASN A 27 5.34 -2.84 -10.53
N ARG A 28 6.17 -2.63 -11.56
CA ARG A 28 5.97 -3.20 -12.90
C ARG A 28 5.94 -4.73 -12.94
N ASN A 29 6.66 -5.38 -12.02
CA ASN A 29 6.75 -6.84 -11.91
C ASN A 29 5.78 -7.40 -10.85
N GLY A 30 4.79 -6.59 -10.44
CA GLY A 30 3.93 -6.85 -9.29
C GLY A 30 4.39 -6.09 -8.06
N VAL A 31 3.52 -6.06 -7.05
CA VAL A 31 3.80 -5.45 -5.75
C VAL A 31 4.74 -6.38 -4.98
N GLY A 32 5.85 -5.85 -4.48
CA GLY A 32 6.73 -6.62 -3.61
C GLY A 32 5.99 -7.05 -2.35
N TRP A 33 5.84 -8.36 -2.14
CA TRP A 33 5.21 -8.93 -0.96
C TRP A 33 6.27 -9.55 -0.06
N SER A 34 6.41 -9.00 1.14
CA SER A 34 7.11 -9.69 2.21
C SER A 34 6.14 -10.65 2.92
N TRP A 35 6.71 -11.51 3.76
CA TRP A 35 5.92 -12.35 4.64
C TRP A 35 4.99 -11.52 5.54
N ASP A 36 5.53 -10.44 6.12
CA ASP A 36 4.77 -9.54 6.99
C ASP A 36 3.61 -8.87 6.25
N THR A 37 3.84 -8.41 5.01
CA THR A 37 2.77 -7.85 4.17
C THR A 37 1.68 -8.87 3.91
N SER A 38 2.05 -10.12 3.68
CA SER A 38 1.11 -11.22 3.43
C SER A 38 0.20 -11.47 4.64
N ASP A 39 0.76 -11.47 5.86
CA ASP A 39 -0.02 -11.61 7.09
C ASP A 39 -1.03 -10.47 7.25
N TYR A 40 -0.61 -9.21 7.04
CA TYR A 40 -1.52 -8.07 7.18
C TYR A 40 -2.68 -8.13 6.18
N VAL A 41 -2.40 -8.50 4.93
CA VAL A 41 -3.42 -8.66 3.89
C VAL A 41 -4.34 -9.84 4.18
N ALA A 42 -3.80 -10.97 4.63
CA ALA A 42 -4.59 -12.13 5.02
C ALA A 42 -5.54 -11.80 6.17
N VAL A 43 -5.05 -11.16 7.23
CA VAL A 43 -5.89 -10.71 8.35
C VAL A 43 -6.96 -9.75 7.87
N GLY A 44 -6.60 -8.77 7.03
CA GLY A 44 -7.56 -7.80 6.48
C GLY A 44 -8.67 -8.47 5.69
N LYS A 45 -8.32 -9.39 4.78
CA LYS A 45 -9.31 -10.15 4.00
C LYS A 45 -10.16 -11.07 4.87
N ASN A 46 -9.57 -11.78 5.82
CA ASN A 46 -10.33 -12.65 6.72
C ASN A 46 -11.29 -11.84 7.60
N PHE A 47 -10.84 -10.69 8.10
CA PHE A 47 -11.66 -9.77 8.87
C PHE A 47 -12.80 -9.20 8.03
N ALA A 48 -12.53 -8.73 6.81
CA ALA A 48 -13.52 -8.23 5.86
C ALA A 48 -14.62 -9.27 5.56
N ASN A 49 -14.26 -10.56 5.57
CA ASN A 49 -15.15 -11.70 5.33
C ASN A 49 -15.75 -12.31 6.61
N GLY A 50 -15.58 -11.67 7.78
CA GLY A 50 -16.16 -12.14 9.04
C GLY A 50 -15.51 -13.42 9.62
N ARG A 51 -14.32 -13.80 9.16
CA ARG A 51 -13.58 -15.00 9.60
C ARG A 51 -12.66 -14.75 10.80
N GLY A 52 -12.63 -13.52 11.30
CA GLY A 52 -11.74 -13.09 12.39
C GLY A 52 -10.37 -12.65 11.89
N LEU A 53 -9.44 -12.48 12.84
CA LEU A 53 -8.11 -11.91 12.60
C LEU A 53 -7.08 -13.00 12.27
N LEU A 54 -7.27 -13.70 11.16
CA LEU A 54 -6.43 -14.84 10.77
C LEU A 54 -5.29 -14.43 9.81
N ASP A 55 -4.06 -14.81 10.13
CA ASP A 55 -2.87 -14.54 9.32
C ASP A 55 -2.79 -15.42 8.06
N ALA A 56 -1.67 -15.34 7.33
CA ALA A 56 -1.50 -16.09 6.08
C ALA A 56 -1.45 -17.62 6.27
N THR A 57 -1.22 -18.09 7.50
CA THR A 57 -1.22 -19.50 7.87
C THR A 57 -2.57 -19.99 8.41
N GLY A 58 -3.53 -19.08 8.61
CA GLY A 58 -4.87 -19.40 9.08
C GLY A 58 -5.00 -19.48 10.60
N ILE A 59 -3.99 -19.05 11.35
CA ILE A 59 -4.05 -18.93 12.81
C ILE A 59 -4.33 -17.47 13.22
N PRO A 60 -4.89 -17.24 14.43
CA PRO A 60 -5.09 -15.89 14.94
C PRO A 60 -3.77 -15.11 15.01
N MET A 61 -3.72 -13.93 14.37
CA MET A 61 -2.55 -13.09 14.41
C MET A 61 -2.42 -12.40 15.78
N THR A 62 -1.38 -12.75 16.53
CA THR A 62 -1.10 -12.19 17.87
C THR A 62 0.18 -11.35 17.93
N VAL A 63 1.03 -11.45 16.91
CA VAL A 63 2.37 -10.83 16.89
C VAL A 63 2.29 -9.31 16.65
N ARG A 64 1.25 -8.81 15.97
CA ARG A 64 1.14 -7.40 15.58
C ARG A 64 -0.30 -6.88 15.77
N PRO A 65 -0.48 -5.61 16.11
CA PRO A 65 -1.82 -5.02 16.22
C PRO A 65 -2.55 -5.04 14.87
N PRO A 66 -3.89 -5.22 14.86
CA PRO A 66 -4.65 -5.36 13.62
C PRO A 66 -4.95 -4.02 12.91
N GLY A 67 -4.38 -2.90 13.35
CA GLY A 67 -4.73 -1.56 12.82
C GLY A 67 -4.57 -1.45 11.31
N LEU A 68 -3.43 -1.90 10.76
CA LEU A 68 -3.21 -1.92 9.32
C LEU A 68 -4.17 -2.89 8.61
N SER A 69 -4.40 -4.07 9.18
CA SER A 69 -5.33 -5.05 8.61
C SER A 69 -6.77 -4.55 8.56
N VAL A 70 -7.22 -3.81 9.57
CA VAL A 70 -8.55 -3.18 9.57
C VAL A 70 -8.66 -2.14 8.46
N LEU A 71 -7.62 -1.34 8.22
CA LEU A 71 -7.60 -0.41 7.08
C LEU A 71 -7.68 -1.15 5.74
N LEU A 72 -6.95 -2.27 5.61
CA LEU A 72 -7.02 -3.12 4.42
C LEU A 72 -8.42 -3.72 4.23
N ALA A 73 -9.08 -4.14 5.31
CA ALA A 73 -10.44 -4.65 5.27
C ALA A 73 -11.47 -3.59 4.83
N ILE A 74 -11.31 -2.36 5.31
CA ILE A 74 -12.14 -1.23 4.85
C ILE A 74 -11.92 -1.00 3.36
N GLY A 75 -10.67 -1.03 2.89
CA GLY A 75 -10.36 -0.96 1.46
C GLY A 75 -11.03 -2.08 0.67
N ASP A 76 -10.96 -3.32 1.14
CA ASP A 76 -11.61 -4.49 0.51
C ASP A 76 -13.13 -4.33 0.40
N TRP A 77 -13.79 -3.67 1.37
CA TRP A 77 -15.21 -3.35 1.29
C TRP A 77 -15.55 -2.23 0.30
N LEU A 78 -14.63 -1.29 0.08
CA LEU A 78 -14.84 -0.15 -0.81
C LEU A 78 -14.57 -0.49 -2.29
N GLY A 79 -13.78 -1.53 -2.56
CA GLY A 79 -13.33 -1.92 -3.91
C GLY A 79 -12.13 -1.12 -4.40
#